data_AF-A0A0D2FN82-F1
#
_entry.id   AF-A0A0D2FN82-F1
#
_cell.length_a   1.000
_cell.length_b   1.000
_cell.length_c   1.000
_cell.angle_alpha   90.00
_cell.angle_beta   90.00
_cell.angle_gamma   90.00
#
_symmetry.space_group_name_H-M   'P 1'
#
loop_
_entity.id
_entity.type
_entity.pdbx_description
1 polymer ?
#
loop_
_entity_poly.entity_id
_entity_poly.type
_entity_poly.pdbx_seq_one_letter_code
_entity_poly.pdbx_strand_id
1 'polypeptide(L)'
;MGAYNRQLHQGNVQSTENGDGHTQFCGRSAELQAAAGNPQKIATEGSTDEADIRTMPSLPQFIKPLSSSLGTDDLRYLAKRKCFECMSSDLERIVIRRYAEFIHPLIPVLDLDEFIGIVFGDLQQKISLLLYHTVLCAGLAVVEIETIHEYGYDSKPSAREELYIKAKALFDMDAEPDRLAASQAAVLLVTWGSNKHSRDAFYWLGIAISLACALKMHSPEGSASLPKAEQSLRRRIWWTIIMKECDICLTLGRPPRVSPYRTALLQQEAFTNDARLTDYSKLPETGKLRRDPSVQPRLDMACMEKAKLSLVIYRILQLPRSSSDYTGNPHRRNARIWQLESELKDWRLQLPMELTSFNPTLTLSEDADRSLQMAISILHLTQLMALIMLHKSEVPFATWLESPVSMPGDDWLEDDGARDAQGHIKSMRQAAHEITAIHKTLHERGLTPSIPTIGVAAVCTAVFVCLLDARSAQASVRQASLDRLDTCLVVLRELGQINQAATDVTTIVESAIQTARDFPATPAAQCADMAQNPSLNSDPSQTPHELECTTHSYMEGVLPARSDKRPNIAGSDTPALFVSAFGSTGQDLFLGMEEFFDFV
;
A
#
# COMPACT_ATOMS: atom_id res chain seq x y z
N MET A 1 -23.79 -36.59 35.45
CA MET A 1 -22.84 -37.72 35.33
C MET A 1 -21.66 -37.21 34.51
N GLY A 2 -20.40 -37.35 34.90
CA GLY A 2 -19.84 -37.86 36.14
C GLY A 2 -18.42 -38.38 35.93
N ALA A 3 -17.44 -37.83 36.67
CA ALA A 3 -16.09 -38.36 36.88
C ALA A 3 -15.13 -38.46 35.66
N TYR A 4 -13.81 -38.67 35.80
CA TYR A 4 -12.77 -38.17 36.74
C TYR A 4 -11.45 -38.86 36.34
N ASN A 5 -10.28 -38.20 36.44
CA ASN A 5 -8.95 -38.86 36.56
C ASN A 5 -8.49 -39.74 35.35
N ARG A 6 -7.27 -40.30 35.17
CA ARG A 6 -5.96 -40.43 35.88
C ARG A 6 -4.90 -40.93 34.83
N GLN A 7 -3.57 -40.99 35.02
CA GLN A 7 -2.64 -40.56 36.08
C GLN A 7 -1.21 -40.29 35.51
N LEU A 8 -0.40 -39.54 36.27
CA LEU A 8 1.07 -39.44 36.33
C LEU A 8 1.90 -40.69 35.93
N HIS A 9 3.16 -40.46 35.52
CA HIS A 9 4.33 -41.00 36.24
C HIS A 9 5.54 -40.06 36.19
N GLN A 10 6.12 -39.77 37.36
CA GLN A 10 7.45 -39.16 37.49
C GLN A 10 8.48 -40.28 37.68
N GLY A 11 9.67 -40.12 37.10
CA GLY A 11 10.86 -40.94 37.37
C GLY A 11 12.08 -40.02 37.47
N ASN A 12 12.90 -40.20 38.50
CA ASN A 12 13.92 -39.25 38.94
C ASN A 12 15.29 -39.95 39.10
N VAL A 13 16.36 -39.18 39.32
CA VAL A 13 17.69 -39.59 39.86
C VAL A 13 18.77 -40.09 38.87
N GLN A 14 19.64 -39.14 38.48
CA GLN A 14 21.12 -39.07 38.63
C GLN A 14 22.13 -40.15 38.12
N SER A 15 23.11 -39.62 37.37
CA SER A 15 24.59 -39.78 37.51
C SER A 15 25.36 -40.98 36.91
N THR A 16 26.31 -40.67 36.00
CA THR A 16 27.77 -41.08 35.90
C THR A 16 28.29 -40.68 34.50
N GLU A 17 29.17 -39.68 34.36
CA GLU A 17 30.65 -39.69 34.37
C GLU A 17 31.38 -40.07 33.05
N ASN A 18 32.10 -39.06 32.51
CA ASN A 18 33.42 -39.05 31.85
C ASN A 18 33.67 -39.71 30.46
N GLY A 19 34.40 -38.97 29.60
CA GLY A 19 35.00 -39.44 28.34
C GLY A 19 35.51 -38.31 27.43
N ASP A 20 36.83 -38.18 27.27
CA ASP A 20 37.54 -37.07 26.59
C ASP A 20 37.43 -37.00 25.05
N GLY A 21 37.77 -35.83 24.46
CA GLY A 21 37.87 -35.66 23.00
C GLY A 21 38.38 -34.29 22.48
N HIS A 22 39.56 -33.84 22.90
CA HIS A 22 40.20 -32.64 22.32
C HIS A 22 41.03 -32.97 21.06
N THR A 23 40.91 -32.20 19.97
CA THR A 23 42.06 -31.93 19.06
C THR A 23 41.84 -30.70 18.18
N GLN A 24 42.91 -29.91 18.01
CA GLN A 24 42.98 -28.79 17.07
C GLN A 24 43.21 -29.30 15.63
N PHE A 25 42.91 -28.45 14.64
CA PHE A 25 43.53 -28.58 13.32
C PHE A 25 43.99 -27.21 12.79
N CYS A 26 45.21 -27.17 12.22
CA CYS A 26 45.84 -25.97 11.70
C CYS A 26 46.69 -26.31 10.46
N GLY A 27 46.62 -25.47 9.43
CA GLY A 27 47.76 -25.19 8.56
C GLY A 27 47.95 -26.04 7.29
N ARG A 28 47.80 -25.37 6.13
CA ARG A 28 48.65 -25.39 4.90
C ARG A 28 47.93 -24.51 3.86
N SER A 29 48.33 -23.26 3.61
CA SER A 29 49.56 -22.79 2.93
C SER A 29 49.75 -23.33 1.51
N ALA A 30 49.66 -22.43 0.54
CA ALA A 30 50.30 -22.52 -0.77
C ALA A 30 51.03 -21.20 -1.01
N GLU A 31 52.34 -21.27 -1.25
CA GLU A 31 53.21 -20.11 -1.50
C GLU A 31 53.31 -19.84 -3.00
N LEU A 32 53.43 -18.57 -3.40
CA LEU A 32 54.08 -18.19 -4.66
C LEU A 32 54.90 -16.91 -4.46
N GLN A 33 56.12 -16.95 -4.99
CA GLN A 33 57.30 -16.20 -4.55
C GLN A 33 57.25 -14.68 -4.72
N ALA A 34 58.00 -13.99 -3.85
CA ALA A 34 58.30 -12.57 -3.95
C ALA A 34 59.45 -12.28 -4.95
N ALA A 35 59.40 -11.11 -5.58
CA ALA A 35 60.56 -10.45 -6.20
C ALA A 35 60.80 -9.12 -5.49
N ALA A 36 62.02 -8.91 -4.98
CA ALA A 36 62.36 -7.74 -4.18
C ALA A 36 62.78 -6.54 -5.05
N GLY A 37 62.30 -5.34 -4.69
CA GLY A 37 62.71 -4.05 -5.24
C GLY A 37 62.83 -3.01 -4.11
N ASN A 38 63.84 -2.15 -4.17
CA ASN A 38 64.26 -1.28 -3.06
C ASN A 38 63.24 -0.17 -2.71
N PRO A 39 63.25 0.36 -1.46
CA PRO A 39 62.27 1.35 -1.01
C PRO A 39 62.63 2.76 -1.48
N GLN A 40 61.67 3.45 -2.11
CA GLN A 40 61.72 4.90 -2.28
C GLN A 40 60.63 5.57 -1.44
N LYS A 41 61.02 6.66 -0.77
CA LYS A 41 60.12 7.52 0.01
C LYS A 41 58.97 8.01 -0.87
N ILE A 42 57.74 7.81 -0.41
CA ILE A 42 56.60 8.66 -0.77
C ILE A 42 56.18 9.38 0.51
N ALA A 43 55.84 10.66 0.38
CA ALA A 43 55.69 11.58 1.49
C ALA A 43 54.44 11.30 2.34
N THR A 44 54.50 11.75 3.59
CA THR A 44 53.35 11.85 4.49
C THR A 44 52.36 12.91 3.98
N GLU A 45 51.35 12.50 3.22
CA GLU A 45 50.15 13.29 2.97
C GLU A 45 49.12 13.05 4.09
N GLY A 46 49.47 13.42 5.31
CA GLY A 46 48.62 13.28 6.51
C GLY A 46 47.87 14.55 6.90
N SER A 47 47.61 15.47 5.96
CA SER A 47 47.24 16.87 6.27
C SER A 47 45.88 17.34 5.74
N THR A 48 45.14 16.51 4.99
CA THR A 48 43.84 16.88 4.41
C THR A 48 42.64 16.23 5.11
N ASP A 49 42.82 15.07 5.76
CA ASP A 49 41.70 14.33 6.36
C ASP A 49 41.15 14.94 7.67
N GLU A 50 42.00 15.48 8.55
CA GLU A 50 41.56 16.02 9.86
C GLU A 50 40.76 17.33 9.76
N ALA A 51 40.90 18.09 8.67
CA ALA A 51 40.25 19.39 8.52
C ALA A 51 38.73 19.23 8.33
N ASP A 52 38.29 18.32 7.46
CA ASP A 52 36.87 18.08 7.15
C ASP A 52 36.09 17.44 8.31
N ILE A 53 36.77 16.74 9.22
CA ILE A 53 36.14 16.10 10.40
C ILE A 53 35.59 17.17 11.38
N ARG A 54 36.19 18.37 11.41
CA ARG A 54 35.81 19.44 12.34
C ARG A 54 34.54 20.20 11.96
N THR A 55 33.97 19.94 10.77
CA THR A 55 32.78 20.62 10.22
C THR A 55 31.56 19.72 10.08
N MET A 56 31.55 18.57 10.76
CA MET A 56 30.33 17.74 10.88
C MET A 56 29.22 18.52 11.62
N PRO A 57 28.01 18.68 11.03
CA PRO A 57 26.92 19.38 11.69
C PRO A 57 26.53 18.69 13.01
N SER A 58 26.41 19.47 14.09
CA SER A 58 25.94 18.95 15.37
C SER A 58 24.49 18.49 15.28
N LEU A 59 24.20 17.26 15.69
CA LEU A 59 22.84 16.75 15.82
C LEU A 59 22.00 17.65 16.75
N PRO A 60 20.70 17.88 16.45
CA PRO A 60 19.80 18.55 17.38
C PRO A 60 19.74 17.84 18.74
N GLN A 61 19.54 18.58 19.82
CA GLN A 61 19.59 18.03 21.17
C GLN A 61 18.54 16.93 21.42
N PHE A 62 17.39 16.98 20.75
CA PHE A 62 16.32 15.96 20.84
C PHE A 62 16.60 14.68 20.04
N ILE A 63 17.71 14.60 19.29
CA ILE A 63 18.08 13.42 18.49
C ILE A 63 19.02 12.49 19.28
N LYS A 64 18.79 11.17 19.17
CA LYS A 64 19.67 10.10 19.69
C LYS A 64 21.02 10.14 18.93
N PRO A 65 22.16 9.83 19.58
CA PRO A 65 23.39 9.58 18.83
C PRO A 65 23.18 8.42 17.84
N LEU A 66 23.82 8.51 16.67
CA LEU A 66 23.80 7.42 15.68
C LEU A 66 24.55 6.18 16.19
N SER A 67 24.41 5.06 15.47
CA SER A 67 25.18 3.84 15.75
C SER A 67 26.70 4.13 15.82
N SER A 68 27.35 3.60 16.86
CA SER A 68 28.80 3.67 17.04
C SER A 68 29.59 2.81 16.05
N SER A 69 28.92 2.05 15.17
CA SER A 69 29.54 1.30 14.08
C SER A 69 29.87 2.14 12.86
N LEU A 70 29.31 3.36 12.73
CA LEU A 70 29.54 4.24 11.59
C LEU A 70 30.95 4.82 11.63
N GLY A 71 31.70 4.63 10.55
CA GLY A 71 33.01 5.24 10.34
C GLY A 71 32.93 6.71 9.93
N THR A 72 34.08 7.37 9.89
CA THR A 72 34.20 8.78 9.47
C THR A 72 33.64 9.01 8.07
N ASP A 73 33.87 8.09 7.14
CA ASP A 73 33.39 8.22 5.75
C ASP A 73 31.88 8.00 5.63
N ASP A 74 31.29 7.14 6.46
CA ASP A 74 29.83 6.97 6.54
C ASP A 74 29.17 8.27 7.03
N LEU A 75 29.76 8.90 8.06
CA LEU A 75 29.32 10.19 8.58
C LEU A 75 29.47 11.31 7.54
N ARG A 76 30.60 11.37 6.82
CA ARG A 76 30.81 12.31 5.70
C ARG A 76 29.77 12.09 4.58
N TYR A 77 29.45 10.85 4.25
CA TYR A 77 28.40 10.52 3.29
C TYR A 77 27.03 11.01 3.76
N LEU A 78 26.63 10.71 5.01
CA LEU A 78 25.36 11.15 5.59
C LEU A 78 25.27 12.69 5.67
N ALA A 79 26.38 13.38 5.96
CA ALA A 79 26.45 14.85 5.91
C ALA A 79 26.25 15.37 4.48
N LYS A 80 26.91 14.79 3.49
CA LYS A 80 26.75 15.12 2.07
C LYS A 80 25.33 14.82 1.54
N ARG A 81 24.63 13.85 2.13
CA ARG A 81 23.20 13.56 1.88
C ARG A 81 22.26 14.44 2.71
N LYS A 82 22.77 15.43 3.45
CA LYS A 82 22.01 16.38 4.28
C LYS A 82 21.19 15.71 5.40
N CYS A 83 21.56 14.50 5.84
CA CYS A 83 20.80 13.76 6.86
C CYS A 83 20.75 14.49 8.22
N PHE A 84 21.69 15.39 8.48
CA PHE A 84 21.76 16.20 9.70
C PHE A 84 21.05 17.55 9.61
N GLU A 85 20.52 17.92 8.44
CA GLU A 85 19.76 19.16 8.25
C GLU A 85 18.28 18.93 8.58
N CYS A 86 17.82 19.59 9.65
CA CYS A 86 16.41 19.67 10.03
C CYS A 86 15.63 20.67 9.18
N MET A 87 14.31 20.51 9.20
CA MET A 87 13.35 21.42 8.58
C MET A 87 13.29 22.75 9.37
N SER A 88 12.80 23.83 8.75
CA SER A 88 12.50 25.07 9.48
C SER A 88 11.40 24.83 10.50
N SER A 89 11.52 25.42 11.70
CA SER A 89 10.61 25.10 12.82
C SER A 89 9.15 25.47 12.57
N ASP A 90 8.86 26.41 11.66
CA ASP A 90 7.50 26.75 11.25
C ASP A 90 6.88 25.67 10.35
N LEU A 91 7.60 25.21 9.32
CA LEU A 91 7.13 24.12 8.46
C LEU A 91 7.08 22.79 9.24
N GLU A 92 8.03 22.54 10.13
CA GLU A 92 8.04 21.39 11.04
C GLU A 92 6.75 21.33 11.90
N ARG A 93 6.30 22.46 12.45
CA ARG A 93 5.01 22.54 13.16
C ARG A 93 3.83 22.19 12.26
N ILE A 94 3.77 22.73 11.05
CA ILE A 94 2.68 22.47 10.10
C ILE A 94 2.65 20.99 9.70
N VAL A 95 3.81 20.43 9.37
CA VAL A 95 3.98 19.02 8.98
C VAL A 95 3.59 18.07 10.12
N ILE A 96 4.01 18.34 11.37
CA ILE A 96 3.66 17.50 12.52
C ILE A 96 2.17 17.62 12.87
N ARG A 97 1.55 18.81 12.70
CA ARG A 97 0.09 18.96 12.81
C ARG A 97 -0.64 18.10 11.78
N ARG A 98 -0.30 18.21 10.50
CA ARG A 98 -0.97 17.43 9.43
C ARG A 98 -0.68 15.92 9.53
N TYR A 99 0.49 15.53 10.05
CA TYR A 99 0.78 14.15 10.44
C TYR A 99 -0.18 13.64 11.53
N ALA A 100 -0.38 14.42 12.60
CA ALA A 100 -1.30 14.08 13.69
C ALA A 100 -2.76 13.97 13.23
N GLU A 101 -3.17 14.83 12.29
CA GLU A 101 -4.54 14.90 11.76
C GLU A 101 -4.89 13.77 10.79
N PHE A 102 -4.03 13.50 9.79
CA PHE A 102 -4.37 12.58 8.68
C PHE A 102 -3.57 11.28 8.65
N ILE A 103 -2.34 11.26 9.17
CA ILE A 103 -1.45 10.09 9.06
C ILE A 103 -1.54 9.20 10.29
N HIS A 104 -1.37 9.77 11.49
CA HIS A 104 -1.35 9.00 12.75
C HIS A 104 -2.62 8.16 12.98
N PRO A 105 -3.85 8.62 12.67
CA PRO A 105 -5.06 7.80 12.83
C PRO A 105 -5.08 6.55 11.93
N LEU A 106 -4.41 6.61 10.78
CA LEU A 106 -4.32 5.51 9.80
C LEU A 106 -3.04 4.67 9.95
N ILE A 107 -2.02 5.22 10.62
CA ILE A 107 -0.67 4.66 10.81
C ILE A 107 -0.21 4.99 12.25
N PRO A 108 -0.85 4.43 13.30
CA PRO A 108 -0.60 4.79 14.70
C PRO A 108 0.65 4.11 15.26
N VAL A 109 1.78 4.21 14.55
CA VAL A 109 3.04 3.52 14.88
C VAL A 109 3.88 4.23 15.94
N LEU A 110 3.45 5.38 16.44
CA LEU A 110 4.16 6.20 17.44
C LEU A 110 3.32 6.42 18.69
N ASP A 111 4.00 6.62 19.81
CA ASP A 111 3.50 7.56 20.82
C ASP A 111 3.64 8.98 20.26
N LEU A 112 2.51 9.61 19.92
CA LEU A 112 2.49 10.94 19.33
C LEU A 112 2.69 12.05 20.38
N ASP A 113 2.23 11.83 21.60
CA ASP A 113 2.35 12.77 22.71
C ASP A 113 3.82 12.85 23.17
N GLU A 114 4.48 11.70 23.30
CA GLU A 114 5.93 11.63 23.56
C GLU A 114 6.73 12.25 22.39
N PHE A 115 6.42 11.91 21.14
CA PHE A 115 7.12 12.45 19.98
C PHE A 115 7.05 13.99 19.90
N ILE A 116 5.85 14.56 20.07
CA ILE A 116 5.64 16.01 20.09
C ILE A 116 6.41 16.64 21.25
N GLY A 117 6.28 16.09 22.46
CA GLY A 117 6.97 16.61 23.64
C GLY A 117 8.50 16.63 23.48
N ILE A 118 9.09 15.60 22.85
CA ILE A 118 10.53 15.54 22.59
C ILE A 118 10.96 16.56 21.52
N VAL A 119 10.33 16.57 20.35
CA VAL A 119 10.73 17.45 19.22
C VAL A 119 10.66 18.92 19.63
N PHE A 120 9.63 19.30 20.37
CA PHE A 120 9.42 20.69 20.78
C PHE A 120 10.09 21.04 22.12
N GLY A 121 10.80 20.11 22.77
CA GLY A 121 11.64 20.36 23.95
C GLY A 121 10.89 20.41 25.29
N ASP A 122 9.65 19.94 25.34
CA ASP A 122 8.85 19.80 26.56
C ASP A 122 9.23 18.51 27.35
N LEU A 123 9.86 17.55 26.66
CA LEU A 123 10.43 16.32 27.20
C LEU A 123 11.94 16.25 26.91
N GLN A 124 12.71 15.66 27.82
CA GLN A 124 14.18 15.58 27.73
C GLN A 124 14.69 14.26 27.13
N GLN A 125 13.78 13.35 26.76
CA GLN A 125 14.11 12.14 26.00
C GLN A 125 14.58 12.48 24.58
N LYS A 126 15.06 11.47 23.85
CA LYS A 126 15.62 11.61 22.50
C LYS A 126 14.98 10.63 21.53
N ILE A 127 14.67 11.08 20.31
CA ILE A 127 14.13 10.25 19.23
C ILE A 127 15.20 9.87 18.19
N SER A 128 14.89 8.84 17.41
CA SER A 128 15.68 8.43 16.25
C SER A 128 15.67 9.50 15.15
N LEU A 129 16.84 9.77 14.54
CA LEU A 129 16.96 10.67 13.39
C LEU A 129 16.26 10.10 12.14
N LEU A 130 16.37 8.78 11.93
CA LEU A 130 15.66 8.07 10.88
C LEU A 130 14.15 8.25 11.08
N LEU A 131 13.65 8.01 12.29
CA LEU A 131 12.24 8.13 12.61
C LEU A 131 11.73 9.56 12.39
N TYR A 132 12.46 10.57 12.89
CA TYR A 132 12.17 11.99 12.66
C TYR A 132 11.96 12.32 11.17
N HIS A 133 12.92 11.96 10.29
CA HIS A 133 12.80 12.20 8.86
C HIS A 133 11.60 11.47 8.23
N THR A 134 11.32 10.24 8.65
CA THR A 134 10.15 9.50 8.12
C THR A 134 8.80 10.05 8.57
N VAL A 135 8.70 10.60 9.80
CA VAL A 135 7.49 11.28 10.27
C VAL A 135 7.24 12.55 9.46
N LEU A 136 8.27 13.37 9.26
CA LEU A 136 8.15 14.55 8.40
C LEU A 136 7.81 14.17 6.96
N CYS A 137 8.45 13.14 6.39
CA CYS A 137 8.18 12.65 5.03
C CYS A 137 6.74 12.15 4.82
N ALA A 138 6.13 11.59 5.87
CA ALA A 138 4.75 11.15 5.87
C ALA A 138 3.78 12.33 6.07
N GLY A 139 4.04 13.23 7.03
CA GLY A 139 3.23 14.43 7.25
C GLY A 139 3.20 15.39 6.07
N LEU A 140 4.32 15.54 5.36
CA LEU A 140 4.45 16.40 4.18
C LEU A 140 3.63 15.88 2.97
N ALA A 141 3.10 14.65 3.03
CA ALA A 141 2.15 14.13 2.04
C ALA A 141 0.79 14.86 2.05
N VAL A 142 0.41 15.38 3.22
CA VAL A 142 -0.94 15.88 3.54
C VAL A 142 -0.93 17.36 3.94
N VAL A 143 0.18 18.07 3.64
CA VAL A 143 0.27 19.54 3.73
C VAL A 143 -0.30 20.16 2.45
N GLU A 144 -0.95 21.31 2.58
CA GLU A 144 -1.46 22.17 1.50
C GLU A 144 -0.39 22.52 0.45
N ILE A 145 -0.73 22.55 -0.85
CA ILE A 145 0.27 22.78 -1.92
C ILE A 145 0.78 24.24 -1.91
N GLU A 146 -0.09 25.16 -1.50
CA GLU A 146 0.18 26.57 -1.29
C GLU A 146 1.33 26.75 -0.29
N THR A 147 1.24 26.10 0.87
CA THR A 147 2.30 26.11 1.88
C THR A 147 3.59 25.46 1.37
N ILE A 148 3.52 24.42 0.54
CA ILE A 148 4.73 23.81 -0.04
C ILE A 148 5.46 24.81 -0.95
N HIS A 149 4.72 25.62 -1.73
CA HIS A 149 5.29 26.69 -2.54
C HIS A 149 5.81 27.88 -1.71
N GLU A 150 5.12 28.27 -0.62
CA GLU A 150 5.58 29.34 0.29
C GLU A 150 6.96 29.05 0.88
N TYR A 151 7.28 27.78 1.15
CA TYR A 151 8.60 27.35 1.64
C TYR A 151 9.59 27.01 0.52
N GLY A 152 9.29 27.37 -0.74
CA GLY A 152 10.23 27.35 -1.86
C GLY A 152 10.37 26.00 -2.58
N TYR A 153 9.41 25.08 -2.43
CA TYR A 153 9.41 23.81 -3.17
C TYR A 153 8.52 23.88 -4.43
N ASP A 154 8.98 23.26 -5.51
CA ASP A 154 8.24 23.22 -6.78
C ASP A 154 7.00 22.29 -6.75
N SER A 155 6.95 21.32 -5.84
CA SER A 155 5.83 20.37 -5.71
C SER A 155 5.90 19.53 -4.43
N LYS A 156 4.75 18.96 -4.00
CA LYS A 156 4.68 17.99 -2.88
C LYS A 156 5.65 16.80 -3.05
N PRO A 157 5.72 16.12 -4.22
CA PRO A 157 6.68 15.03 -4.41
C PRO A 157 8.14 15.47 -4.27
N SER A 158 8.52 16.66 -4.77
CA SER A 158 9.90 17.17 -4.65
C SER A 158 10.29 17.42 -3.19
N ALA A 159 9.41 18.08 -2.42
CA ALA A 159 9.64 18.34 -1.00
C ALA A 159 9.78 17.04 -0.18
N ARG A 160 8.99 16.02 -0.50
CA ARG A 160 9.07 14.70 0.13
C ARG A 160 10.29 13.88 -0.33
N GLU A 161 10.74 14.05 -1.57
CA GLU A 161 11.91 13.36 -2.13
C GLU A 161 13.18 13.66 -1.33
N GLU A 162 13.33 14.89 -0.82
CA GLU A 162 14.45 15.28 0.05
C GLU A 162 14.47 14.47 1.36
N LEU A 163 13.35 14.42 2.08
CA LEU A 163 13.24 13.69 3.35
C LEU A 163 13.33 12.17 3.15
N TYR A 164 12.72 11.65 2.07
CA TYR A 164 12.87 10.26 1.66
C TYR A 164 14.34 9.90 1.41
N ILE A 165 15.08 10.76 0.72
CA ILE A 165 16.52 10.57 0.46
C ILE A 165 17.34 10.52 1.76
N LYS A 166 17.05 11.42 2.72
CA LYS A 166 17.72 11.44 4.04
C LYS A 166 17.42 10.15 4.82
N ALA A 167 16.14 9.77 4.93
CA ALA A 167 15.71 8.55 5.61
C ALA A 167 16.29 7.29 4.96
N LYS A 168 16.24 7.19 3.62
CA LYS A 168 16.82 6.07 2.86
C LYS A 168 18.32 5.93 3.10
N ALA A 169 19.07 7.04 3.11
CA ALA A 169 20.51 7.01 3.36
C ALA A 169 20.83 6.55 4.81
N LEU A 170 20.07 7.00 5.80
CA LEU A 170 20.21 6.51 7.19
C LEU A 170 19.88 5.01 7.30
N PHE A 171 18.86 4.54 6.57
CA PHE A 171 18.49 3.13 6.55
C PHE A 171 19.55 2.24 5.86
N ASP A 172 20.08 2.69 4.71
CA ASP A 172 21.08 1.94 3.93
C ASP A 172 22.43 1.79 4.66
N MET A 173 22.75 2.72 5.56
CA MET A 173 23.99 2.70 6.35
C MET A 173 23.83 2.02 7.72
N ASP A 174 22.67 1.39 8.02
CA ASP A 174 22.34 0.83 9.34
C ASP A 174 22.56 1.83 10.50
N ALA A 175 22.27 3.12 10.24
CA ALA A 175 22.58 4.21 11.16
C ALA A 175 21.71 4.22 12.43
N GLU A 176 20.59 3.50 12.41
CA GLU A 176 19.63 3.38 13.50
C GLU A 176 19.72 2.01 14.18
N PRO A 177 20.37 1.89 15.36
CA PRO A 177 20.50 0.62 16.06
C PRO A 177 19.20 0.13 16.69
N ASP A 178 18.23 1.02 16.94
CA ASP A 178 16.93 0.67 17.50
C ASP A 178 16.01 0.06 16.42
N ARG A 179 15.97 -1.28 16.38
CA ARG A 179 15.11 -2.03 15.44
C ARG A 179 13.62 -1.70 15.57
N LEU A 180 13.15 -1.18 16.71
CA LEU A 180 11.77 -0.72 16.86
C LEU A 180 11.57 0.57 16.05
N ALA A 181 12.49 1.54 16.21
CA ALA A 181 12.51 2.77 15.42
C ALA A 181 12.68 2.51 13.92
N ALA A 182 13.57 1.59 13.53
CA ALA A 182 13.73 1.18 12.13
C ALA A 182 12.45 0.53 11.57
N SER A 183 11.71 -0.24 12.38
CA SER A 183 10.42 -0.83 11.97
C SER A 183 9.34 0.25 11.81
N GLN A 184 9.22 1.18 12.75
CA GLN A 184 8.30 2.33 12.66
C GLN A 184 8.59 3.17 11.41
N ALA A 185 9.87 3.47 11.16
CA ALA A 185 10.33 4.21 9.99
C ALA A 185 10.01 3.48 8.67
N ALA A 186 10.24 2.16 8.61
CA ALA A 186 9.88 1.34 7.44
C ALA A 186 8.36 1.35 7.16
N VAL A 187 7.51 1.32 8.19
CA VAL A 187 6.04 1.45 8.02
C VAL A 187 5.66 2.86 7.53
N LEU A 188 6.30 3.91 8.03
CA LEU A 188 6.04 5.29 7.56
C LEU A 188 6.46 5.49 6.10
N LEU A 189 7.56 4.86 5.68
CA LEU A 189 8.03 4.87 4.29
C LEU A 189 7.09 4.13 3.31
N VAL A 190 6.13 3.33 3.79
CA VAL A 190 5.03 2.79 2.95
C VAL A 190 4.16 3.92 2.36
N THR A 191 4.14 5.11 2.98
CA THR A 191 3.44 6.29 2.42
C THR A 191 4.17 6.94 1.25
N TRP A 192 5.40 6.53 0.95
CA TRP A 192 6.17 7.03 -0.19
C TRP A 192 5.69 6.36 -1.48
N GLY A 193 5.40 7.17 -2.50
CA GLY A 193 5.07 6.72 -3.84
C GLY A 193 5.84 7.56 -4.86
N SER A 194 6.78 6.94 -5.57
CA SER A 194 7.52 7.57 -6.66
C SER A 194 8.03 6.53 -7.64
N ASN A 195 7.66 6.70 -8.91
CA ASN A 195 8.06 5.81 -10.01
C ASN A 195 9.57 5.92 -10.33
N LYS A 196 10.30 6.88 -9.73
CA LYS A 196 11.74 7.10 -9.94
C LYS A 196 12.64 6.13 -9.14
N HIS A 197 12.12 5.49 -8.09
CA HIS A 197 12.91 4.66 -7.17
C HIS A 197 12.42 3.22 -7.21
N SER A 198 13.34 2.25 -7.29
CA SER A 198 13.02 0.81 -7.28
C SER A 198 12.48 0.27 -5.95
N ARG A 199 12.29 1.13 -4.95
CA ARG A 199 11.80 0.80 -3.60
C ARG A 199 10.42 1.40 -3.40
N ASP A 200 9.43 0.64 -3.84
CA ASP A 200 8.02 0.97 -3.70
C ASP A 200 7.49 0.71 -2.27
N ALA A 201 6.19 0.94 -2.08
CA ALA A 201 5.49 0.67 -0.82
C ALA A 201 5.57 -0.82 -0.41
N PHE A 202 5.61 -1.74 -1.37
CA PHE A 202 5.66 -3.19 -1.12
C PHE A 202 7.04 -3.62 -0.59
N TYR A 203 8.12 -3.00 -1.07
CA TYR A 203 9.49 -3.16 -0.57
C TYR A 203 9.61 -2.72 0.89
N TRP A 204 9.22 -1.48 1.21
CA TRP A 204 9.32 -0.95 2.59
C TRP A 204 8.48 -1.73 3.58
N LEU A 205 7.29 -2.20 3.16
CA LEU A 205 6.47 -3.06 3.98
C LEU A 205 7.10 -4.45 4.21
N GLY A 206 7.83 -4.99 3.23
CA GLY A 206 8.61 -6.23 3.39
C GLY A 206 9.71 -6.10 4.45
N ILE A 207 10.38 -4.95 4.49
CA ILE A 207 11.34 -4.60 5.55
C ILE A 207 10.65 -4.52 6.91
N ALA A 208 9.52 -3.81 7.01
CA ALA A 208 8.76 -3.68 8.25
C ALA A 208 8.29 -5.05 8.79
N ILE A 209 7.78 -5.93 7.92
CA ILE A 209 7.46 -7.33 8.25
C ILE A 209 8.67 -8.06 8.83
N SER A 210 9.83 -7.95 8.16
CA SER A 210 11.06 -8.64 8.58
C SER A 210 11.54 -8.18 9.96
N LEU A 211 11.54 -6.86 10.21
CA LEU A 211 11.91 -6.27 11.50
C LEU A 211 10.90 -6.62 12.61
N ALA A 212 9.59 -6.53 12.35
CA ALA A 212 8.56 -6.89 13.31
C ALA A 212 8.57 -8.39 13.66
N CYS A 213 8.90 -9.26 12.70
CA CYS A 213 9.11 -10.69 12.94
C CYS A 213 10.38 -10.96 13.77
N ALA A 214 11.50 -10.30 13.47
CA ALA A 214 12.73 -10.41 14.27
C ALA A 214 12.51 -9.91 15.73
N LEU A 215 11.66 -8.91 15.91
CA LEU A 215 11.23 -8.38 17.21
C LEU A 215 10.05 -9.14 17.85
N LYS A 216 9.61 -10.25 17.24
CA LYS A 216 8.50 -11.12 17.70
C LYS A 216 7.18 -10.39 17.98
N MET A 217 6.91 -9.24 17.35
CA MET A 217 5.70 -8.43 17.61
C MET A 217 4.39 -9.17 17.28
N HIS A 218 4.47 -10.16 16.38
CA HIS A 218 3.35 -11.01 15.99
C HIS A 218 2.90 -12.01 17.08
N SER A 219 3.74 -12.27 18.09
CA SER A 219 3.50 -13.25 19.15
C SER A 219 3.26 -12.57 20.50
N PRO A 220 2.23 -12.97 21.26
CA PRO A 220 2.00 -12.42 22.61
C PRO A 220 3.17 -12.70 23.57
N GLU A 221 3.83 -13.86 23.42
CA GLU A 221 5.02 -14.23 24.20
C GLU A 221 6.20 -13.29 23.94
N GLY A 222 6.32 -12.80 22.69
CA GLY A 222 7.42 -11.93 22.25
C GLY A 222 7.47 -10.57 22.94
N SER A 223 6.37 -10.16 23.60
CA SER A 223 6.28 -8.89 24.33
C SER A 223 5.93 -9.06 25.81
N ALA A 224 5.74 -10.28 26.32
CA ALA A 224 5.18 -10.54 27.65
C ALA A 224 6.01 -9.96 28.82
N SER A 225 7.32 -9.83 28.65
CA SER A 225 8.26 -9.26 29.63
C SER A 225 8.46 -7.74 29.52
N LEU A 226 7.90 -7.09 28.51
CA LEU A 226 8.11 -5.66 28.24
C LEU A 226 7.13 -4.77 29.04
N PRO A 227 7.44 -3.48 29.27
CA PRO A 227 6.50 -2.54 29.85
C PRO A 227 5.20 -2.44 29.03
N LYS A 228 4.04 -2.24 29.69
CA LYS A 228 2.72 -2.20 29.02
C LYS A 228 2.67 -1.23 27.83
N ALA A 229 3.23 -0.03 27.98
CA ALA A 229 3.30 0.96 26.89
C ALA A 229 4.01 0.41 25.64
N GLU A 230 5.13 -0.30 25.82
CA GLU A 230 5.87 -0.92 24.72
C GLU A 230 5.12 -2.10 24.11
N GLN A 231 4.44 -2.92 24.93
CA GLN A 231 3.55 -3.99 24.43
C GLN A 231 2.43 -3.42 23.55
N SER A 232 1.80 -2.32 23.99
CA SER A 232 0.74 -1.62 23.27
C SER A 232 1.25 -1.01 21.96
N LEU A 233 2.42 -0.36 21.98
CA LEU A 233 3.08 0.20 20.80
C LEU A 233 3.43 -0.89 19.77
N ARG A 234 4.07 -1.98 20.20
CA ARG A 234 4.40 -3.14 19.32
C ARG A 234 3.14 -3.75 18.71
N ARG A 235 2.03 -3.83 19.47
CA ARG A 235 0.73 -4.31 18.97
C ARG A 235 0.13 -3.37 17.92
N ARG A 236 0.20 -2.04 18.13
CA ARG A 236 -0.22 -1.04 17.13
C ARG A 236 0.62 -1.13 15.85
N ILE A 237 1.94 -1.23 15.97
CA ILE A 237 2.85 -1.37 14.82
C ILE A 237 2.53 -2.64 14.02
N TRP A 238 2.41 -3.79 14.68
CA TRP A 238 2.13 -5.06 14.01
C TRP A 238 0.76 -5.09 13.31
N TRP A 239 -0.30 -4.56 13.95
CA TRP A 239 -1.60 -4.42 13.27
C TRP A 239 -1.54 -3.40 12.13
N THR A 240 -0.75 -2.33 12.24
CA THR A 240 -0.53 -1.39 11.12
C THR A 240 0.14 -2.07 9.94
N ILE A 241 1.11 -2.96 10.17
CA ILE A 241 1.73 -3.80 9.13
C ILE A 241 0.69 -4.70 8.46
N ILE A 242 -0.18 -5.39 9.22
CA ILE A 242 -1.25 -6.23 8.66
C ILE A 242 -2.22 -5.40 7.81
N MET A 243 -2.67 -4.25 8.33
CA MET A 243 -3.61 -3.37 7.62
C MET A 243 -2.99 -2.84 6.31
N LYS A 244 -1.71 -2.46 6.32
CA LYS A 244 -1.01 -1.99 5.11
C LYS A 244 -0.67 -3.12 4.14
N GLU A 245 -0.42 -4.33 4.62
CA GLU A 245 -0.26 -5.49 3.74
C GLU A 245 -1.56 -5.76 2.99
N CYS A 246 -2.70 -5.75 3.69
CA CYS A 246 -4.02 -5.86 3.06
C CYS A 246 -4.31 -4.71 2.08
N ASP A 247 -4.01 -3.45 2.43
CA ASP A 247 -4.19 -2.29 1.53
C ASP A 247 -3.41 -2.44 0.21
N ILE A 248 -2.12 -2.76 0.30
CA ILE A 248 -1.25 -2.90 -0.88
C ILE A 248 -1.63 -4.14 -1.68
N CYS A 249 -1.81 -5.28 -1.02
CA CYS A 249 -2.15 -6.53 -1.69
C CYS A 249 -3.50 -6.43 -2.43
N LEU A 250 -4.48 -5.74 -1.84
CA LEU A 250 -5.75 -5.41 -2.48
C LEU A 250 -5.58 -4.48 -3.69
N THR A 251 -4.70 -3.49 -3.60
CA THR A 251 -4.37 -2.58 -4.71
C THR A 251 -3.64 -3.29 -5.87
N LEU A 252 -2.80 -4.29 -5.56
CA LEU A 252 -1.99 -5.00 -6.55
C LEU A 252 -2.62 -6.29 -7.08
N GLY A 253 -3.81 -6.67 -6.59
CA GLY A 253 -4.43 -7.97 -6.91
C GLY A 253 -3.64 -9.18 -6.38
N ARG A 254 -2.72 -8.97 -5.43
CA ARG A 254 -1.76 -10.00 -4.99
C ARG A 254 -2.13 -10.58 -3.61
N PRO A 255 -1.73 -11.83 -3.33
CA PRO A 255 -1.96 -12.46 -2.03
C PRO A 255 -0.93 -12.01 -0.96
N PRO A 256 -1.35 -11.72 0.30
CA PRO A 256 -0.48 -11.29 1.39
C PRO A 256 0.67 -12.24 1.77
N ARG A 257 1.80 -11.67 2.20
CA ARG A 257 2.98 -12.37 2.72
C ARG A 257 2.84 -12.83 4.17
N VAL A 258 2.02 -12.14 4.97
CA VAL A 258 1.82 -12.40 6.40
C VAL A 258 0.37 -12.77 6.72
N SER A 259 0.19 -13.71 7.64
CA SER A 259 -1.12 -14.20 8.08
C SER A 259 -1.53 -13.58 9.42
N PRO A 260 -2.75 -13.02 9.56
CA PRO A 260 -3.19 -12.39 10.80
C PRO A 260 -3.69 -13.39 11.86
N TYR A 261 -3.93 -14.65 11.52
CA TYR A 261 -4.67 -15.60 12.37
C TYR A 261 -4.00 -15.99 13.70
N ARG A 262 -2.70 -15.70 13.88
CA ARG A 262 -1.97 -15.99 15.13
C ARG A 262 -1.88 -14.80 16.08
N THR A 263 -2.50 -13.67 15.73
CA THR A 263 -2.39 -12.41 16.47
C THR A 263 -3.72 -12.06 17.13
N ALA A 264 -3.70 -11.74 18.42
CA ALA A 264 -4.85 -11.21 19.12
C ALA A 264 -5.27 -9.85 18.52
N LEU A 265 -6.57 -9.69 18.23
CA LEU A 265 -7.13 -8.46 17.67
C LEU A 265 -6.73 -7.22 18.47
N LEU A 266 -6.53 -6.10 17.77
CA LEU A 266 -6.27 -4.81 18.38
C LEU A 266 -7.44 -4.43 19.32
N GLN A 267 -7.11 -4.02 20.55
CA GLN A 267 -8.06 -3.64 21.59
C GLN A 267 -7.79 -2.20 22.04
N GLN A 268 -8.72 -1.59 22.77
CA GLN A 268 -8.65 -0.19 23.19
C GLN A 268 -7.41 0.10 24.07
N GLU A 269 -6.95 -0.87 24.86
CA GLU A 269 -5.76 -0.71 25.73
C GLU A 269 -4.45 -0.55 24.94
N ALA A 270 -4.46 -0.85 23.63
CA ALA A 270 -3.33 -0.57 22.75
C ALA A 270 -3.16 0.93 22.46
N PHE A 271 -4.21 1.73 22.66
CA PHE A 271 -4.26 3.18 22.43
C PHE A 271 -4.28 3.99 23.73
N THR A 272 -4.68 3.40 24.85
CA THR A 272 -4.59 4.06 26.16
C THR A 272 -3.15 4.34 26.50
N ASN A 273 -2.81 5.61 26.66
CA ASN A 273 -1.46 6.06 26.98
C ASN A 273 -1.43 6.70 28.38
N ASP A 274 -0.56 6.20 29.25
CA ASP A 274 -0.44 6.65 30.64
C ASP A 274 0.26 8.03 30.72
N ALA A 275 1.14 8.34 29.76
CA ALA A 275 1.84 9.62 29.63
C ALA A 275 1.19 10.46 28.52
N ARG A 276 0.10 11.18 28.84
CA ARG A 276 -0.45 12.19 27.93
C ARG A 276 0.30 13.50 28.05
N LEU A 277 0.61 14.13 26.92
CA LEU A 277 1.19 15.47 26.90
C LEU A 277 0.13 16.46 27.41
N THR A 278 0.47 17.24 28.43
CA THR A 278 -0.47 18.15 29.09
C THR A 278 -0.50 19.54 28.45
N ASP A 279 0.67 20.05 28.06
CA ASP A 279 0.81 21.31 27.32
C ASP A 279 1.03 21.06 25.82
N TYR A 280 0.24 21.75 25.01
CA TYR A 280 0.32 21.78 23.55
C TYR A 280 0.55 23.21 23.04
N SER A 281 1.15 24.09 23.84
CA SER A 281 1.39 25.51 23.55
C SER A 281 2.03 25.77 22.18
N LYS A 282 2.88 24.85 21.69
CA LYS A 282 3.56 24.94 20.39
C LYS A 282 2.80 24.29 19.23
N LEU A 283 1.74 23.52 19.52
CA LEU A 283 0.83 22.88 18.56
C LEU A 283 -0.63 22.89 19.09
N PRO A 284 -1.25 24.08 19.27
CA PRO A 284 -2.52 24.21 19.97
C PRO A 284 -3.67 23.44 19.29
N GLU A 285 -3.70 23.42 17.96
CA GLU A 285 -4.72 22.69 17.18
C GLU A 285 -4.61 21.16 17.35
N THR A 286 -3.40 20.61 17.30
CA THR A 286 -3.14 19.21 17.66
C THR A 286 -3.58 18.93 19.09
N GLY A 287 -3.37 19.88 20.01
CA GLY A 287 -3.85 19.82 21.38
C GLY A 287 -5.39 19.88 21.53
N LYS A 288 -6.14 20.39 20.54
CA LYS A 288 -7.60 20.25 20.49
C LYS A 288 -7.96 18.84 20.04
N LEU A 289 -7.45 18.41 18.89
CA LEU A 289 -7.67 17.07 18.32
C LEU A 289 -7.40 15.94 19.33
N ARG A 290 -6.21 15.94 19.94
CA ARG A 290 -5.74 14.86 20.84
C ARG A 290 -6.47 14.81 22.18
N ARG A 291 -7.01 15.94 22.64
CA ARG A 291 -7.70 16.04 23.94
C ARG A 291 -9.22 16.05 23.81
N ASP A 292 -9.77 16.09 22.59
CA ASP A 292 -11.21 15.97 22.34
C ASP A 292 -11.69 14.57 22.77
N PRO A 293 -12.53 14.46 23.82
CA PRO A 293 -12.97 13.18 24.36
C PRO A 293 -13.98 12.48 23.44
N SER A 294 -14.49 13.16 22.42
CA SER A 294 -15.44 12.63 21.45
C SER A 294 -14.75 12.17 20.16
N VAL A 295 -13.60 12.76 19.78
CA VAL A 295 -12.91 12.41 18.53
C VAL A 295 -11.85 11.33 18.73
N GLN A 296 -10.96 11.46 19.71
CA GLN A 296 -9.86 10.48 19.86
C GLN A 296 -10.34 9.02 19.99
N PRO A 297 -11.36 8.69 20.81
CA PRO A 297 -11.86 7.30 20.89
C PRO A 297 -12.45 6.80 19.58
N ARG A 298 -12.99 7.68 18.73
CA ARG A 298 -13.51 7.32 17.40
C ARG A 298 -12.40 7.02 16.40
N LEU A 299 -11.29 7.76 16.45
CA LEU A 299 -10.10 7.45 15.64
C LEU A 299 -9.51 6.09 16.06
N ASP A 300 -9.41 5.83 17.37
CA ASP A 300 -8.96 4.54 17.91
C ASP A 300 -9.91 3.41 17.47
N MET A 301 -11.24 3.62 17.55
CA MET A 301 -12.25 2.68 17.05
C MET A 301 -12.14 2.42 15.54
N ALA A 302 -11.98 3.46 14.71
CA ALA A 302 -11.82 3.30 13.26
C ALA A 302 -10.59 2.45 12.92
N CYS A 303 -9.49 2.60 13.67
CA CYS A 303 -8.30 1.77 13.53
C CYS A 303 -8.54 0.30 13.97
N MET A 304 -9.29 0.06 15.05
CA MET A 304 -9.70 -1.31 15.44
C MET A 304 -10.62 -1.96 14.40
N GLU A 305 -11.57 -1.22 13.83
CA GLU A 305 -12.45 -1.72 12.77
C GLU A 305 -11.69 -1.98 11.46
N LYS A 306 -10.69 -1.14 11.13
CA LYS A 306 -9.77 -1.39 10.01
C LYS A 306 -8.98 -2.69 10.18
N ALA A 307 -8.57 -3.02 11.41
CA ALA A 307 -7.90 -4.29 11.72
C ALA A 307 -8.85 -5.50 11.54
N LYS A 308 -10.12 -5.38 11.96
CA LYS A 308 -11.15 -6.41 11.75
C LYS A 308 -11.47 -6.61 10.25
N LEU A 309 -11.68 -5.52 9.51
CA LEU A 309 -11.89 -5.54 8.06
C LEU A 309 -10.75 -6.24 7.32
N SER A 310 -9.50 -6.00 7.75
CA SER A 310 -8.31 -6.62 7.19
C SER A 310 -8.32 -8.16 7.31
N LEU A 311 -9.01 -8.74 8.30
CA LEU A 311 -9.22 -10.19 8.37
C LEU A 311 -10.10 -10.72 7.23
N VAL A 312 -11.15 -9.98 6.85
CA VAL A 312 -12.03 -10.35 5.74
C VAL A 312 -11.29 -10.18 4.41
N ILE A 313 -10.60 -9.04 4.22
CA ILE A 313 -9.77 -8.77 3.04
C ILE A 313 -8.68 -9.84 2.87
N TYR A 314 -8.01 -10.26 3.94
CA TYR A 314 -7.06 -11.36 3.88
C TYR A 314 -7.68 -12.67 3.34
N ARG A 315 -8.94 -12.98 3.68
CA ARG A 315 -9.64 -14.16 3.15
C ARG A 315 -9.99 -14.01 1.68
N ILE A 316 -10.42 -12.82 1.24
CA ILE A 316 -10.69 -12.49 -0.17
C ILE A 316 -9.42 -12.70 -1.00
N LEU A 317 -8.28 -12.16 -0.56
CA LEU A 317 -7.01 -12.24 -1.28
C LEU A 317 -6.38 -13.65 -1.31
N GLN A 318 -6.89 -14.59 -0.52
CA GLN A 318 -6.47 -16.01 -0.54
C GLN A 318 -7.42 -16.90 -1.37
N LEU A 319 -8.52 -16.35 -1.88
CA LEU A 319 -9.46 -17.10 -2.73
C LEU A 319 -8.80 -17.68 -4.00
N PRO A 320 -7.94 -16.95 -4.76
CA PRO A 320 -7.26 -17.52 -5.93
C PRO A 320 -6.30 -18.66 -5.57
N ARG A 321 -5.73 -18.66 -4.36
CA ARG A 321 -4.72 -19.65 -3.91
C ARG A 321 -5.30 -20.93 -3.32
N SER A 322 -6.62 -21.02 -3.15
CA SER A 322 -7.29 -22.19 -2.56
C SER A 322 -7.47 -23.32 -3.59
N SER A 323 -6.36 -23.82 -4.15
CA SER A 323 -6.31 -24.53 -5.44
C SER A 323 -6.56 -26.05 -5.42
N SER A 324 -7.16 -26.61 -4.36
CA SER A 324 -7.59 -28.02 -4.32
C SER A 324 -9.11 -28.24 -4.36
N ASP A 325 -9.88 -27.37 -3.69
CA ASP A 325 -11.29 -27.66 -3.35
C ASP A 325 -12.32 -26.84 -4.16
N TYR A 326 -11.87 -25.73 -4.76
CA TYR A 326 -12.71 -24.75 -5.46
C TYR A 326 -12.45 -24.65 -6.96
N THR A 327 -11.27 -25.07 -7.43
CA THR A 327 -10.87 -25.05 -8.85
C THR A 327 -11.66 -26.05 -9.71
N GLY A 328 -12.23 -27.10 -9.10
CA GLY A 328 -13.04 -28.11 -9.79
C GLY A 328 -14.55 -27.88 -9.76
N ASN A 329 -15.07 -26.81 -9.15
CA ASN A 329 -16.52 -26.58 -9.07
C ASN A 329 -16.87 -25.07 -8.97
N PRO A 330 -17.33 -24.44 -10.08
CA PRO A 330 -17.73 -23.03 -10.10
C PRO A 330 -18.78 -22.65 -9.04
N HIS A 331 -19.79 -23.49 -8.80
CA HIS A 331 -20.81 -23.20 -7.79
C HIS A 331 -20.25 -23.11 -6.37
N ARG A 332 -19.23 -23.92 -6.02
CA ARG A 332 -18.56 -23.83 -4.71
C ARG A 332 -17.74 -22.55 -4.58
N ARG A 333 -17.07 -22.13 -5.66
CA ARG A 333 -16.32 -20.88 -5.72
C ARG A 333 -17.27 -19.69 -5.56
N ASN A 334 -18.35 -19.66 -6.34
CA ASN A 334 -19.39 -18.64 -6.27
C ASN A 334 -20.04 -18.58 -4.87
N ALA A 335 -20.44 -19.71 -4.28
CA ALA A 335 -20.96 -19.76 -2.92
C ALA A 335 -19.98 -19.19 -1.88
N ARG A 336 -18.67 -19.41 -2.05
CA ARG A 336 -17.63 -18.81 -1.19
C ARG A 336 -17.49 -17.31 -1.39
N ILE A 337 -17.71 -16.81 -2.61
CA ILE A 337 -17.73 -15.38 -2.94
C ILE A 337 -18.90 -14.69 -2.26
N TRP A 338 -20.12 -15.20 -2.40
CA TRP A 338 -21.29 -14.65 -1.69
C TRP A 338 -21.17 -14.73 -0.16
N GLN A 339 -20.52 -15.78 0.36
CA GLN A 339 -20.19 -15.85 1.80
C GLN A 339 -19.24 -14.72 2.22
N LEU A 340 -18.18 -14.46 1.45
CA LEU A 340 -17.23 -13.36 1.73
C LEU A 340 -17.87 -11.97 1.58
N GLU A 341 -18.79 -11.79 0.64
CA GLU A 341 -19.61 -10.58 0.55
C GLU A 341 -20.51 -10.43 1.78
N SER A 342 -21.12 -11.51 2.28
CA SER A 342 -21.86 -11.47 3.55
C SER A 342 -20.94 -11.07 4.71
N GLU A 343 -19.73 -11.66 4.81
CA GLU A 343 -18.76 -11.28 5.84
C GLU A 343 -18.38 -9.78 5.80
N LEU A 344 -18.29 -9.16 4.60
CA LEU A 344 -18.09 -7.72 4.44
C LEU A 344 -19.32 -6.89 4.85
N LYS A 345 -20.52 -7.34 4.50
CA LYS A 345 -21.79 -6.68 4.88
C LYS A 345 -22.04 -6.76 6.37
N ASP A 346 -21.84 -7.93 6.97
CA ASP A 346 -21.99 -8.20 8.40
C ASP A 346 -21.01 -7.33 9.20
N TRP A 347 -19.75 -7.22 8.76
CA TRP A 347 -18.79 -6.29 9.35
C TRP A 347 -19.27 -4.84 9.28
N ARG A 348 -19.80 -4.38 8.13
CA ARG A 348 -20.31 -3.01 7.95
C ARG A 348 -21.53 -2.72 8.83
N LEU A 349 -22.42 -3.71 9.01
CA LEU A 349 -23.59 -3.62 9.89
C LEU A 349 -23.23 -3.64 11.38
N GLN A 350 -22.07 -4.22 11.74
CA GLN A 350 -21.56 -4.29 13.11
C GLN A 350 -20.67 -3.10 13.50
N LEU A 351 -20.49 -2.11 12.61
CA LEU A 351 -19.75 -0.90 12.93
C LEU A 351 -20.41 -0.12 14.09
N PRO A 352 -19.62 0.40 15.05
CA PRO A 352 -20.13 1.25 16.12
C PRO A 352 -20.98 2.42 15.59
N MET A 353 -22.01 2.81 16.35
CA MET A 353 -22.91 3.93 16.00
C MET A 353 -22.13 5.23 15.86
N GLU A 354 -21.03 5.35 16.60
CA GLU A 354 -20.07 6.45 16.60
C GLU A 354 -19.29 6.61 15.29
N LEU A 355 -19.24 5.58 14.44
CA LEU A 355 -18.59 5.60 13.12
C LEU A 355 -19.61 5.62 11.95
N THR A 356 -20.87 5.30 12.21
CA THR A 356 -21.93 5.21 11.19
C THR A 356 -22.91 6.38 11.22
N SER A 357 -23.14 6.99 12.38
CA SER A 357 -23.98 8.18 12.53
C SER A 357 -23.12 9.43 12.72
N PHE A 358 -23.16 10.33 11.73
CA PHE A 358 -22.68 11.69 11.95
C PHE A 358 -23.71 12.41 12.83
N ASN A 359 -23.33 12.80 14.04
CA ASN A 359 -24.19 13.58 14.91
C ASN A 359 -23.95 15.08 14.67
N PRO A 360 -24.83 15.80 13.94
CA PRO A 360 -24.62 17.21 13.60
C PRO A 360 -24.73 18.16 14.80
N THR A 361 -25.08 17.66 15.99
CA THR A 361 -25.08 18.45 17.24
C THR A 361 -23.72 18.47 17.95
N LEU A 362 -22.74 17.69 17.49
CA LEU A 362 -21.36 17.75 17.99
C LEU A 362 -20.64 18.96 17.41
N THR A 363 -20.34 19.95 18.25
CA THR A 363 -19.49 21.09 17.90
C THR A 363 -18.02 20.70 17.95
N LEU A 364 -17.55 20.00 16.90
CA LEU A 364 -16.15 19.60 16.74
C LEU A 364 -15.28 20.77 16.27
N SER A 365 -13.97 20.70 16.55
CA SER A 365 -12.97 21.54 15.89
C SER A 365 -12.82 21.13 14.42
N GLU A 366 -12.47 22.06 13.51
CA GLU A 366 -12.36 21.77 12.07
C GLU A 366 -11.40 20.60 11.77
N ASP A 367 -10.15 20.68 12.25
CA ASP A 367 -9.15 19.60 12.13
C ASP A 367 -9.67 18.25 12.69
N ALA A 368 -10.57 18.28 13.68
CA ALA A 368 -11.11 17.09 14.33
C ALA A 368 -12.27 16.45 13.54
N ASP A 369 -13.12 17.25 12.89
CA ASP A 369 -14.11 16.77 11.91
C ASP A 369 -13.40 16.18 10.68
N ARG A 370 -12.40 16.91 10.14
CA ARG A 370 -11.58 16.51 8.99
C ARG A 370 -10.87 15.17 9.21
N SER A 371 -10.18 15.03 10.35
CA SER A 371 -9.48 13.80 10.75
C SER A 371 -10.43 12.60 10.84
N LEU A 372 -11.56 12.76 11.56
CA LEU A 372 -12.55 11.70 11.76
C LEU A 372 -13.22 11.29 10.45
N GLN A 373 -13.60 12.26 9.61
CA GLN A 373 -14.19 11.98 8.32
C GLN A 373 -13.23 11.25 7.39
N MET A 374 -11.95 11.64 7.35
CA MET A 374 -10.95 10.94 6.55
C MET A 374 -10.81 9.49 7.01
N ALA A 375 -10.71 9.24 8.32
CA ALA A 375 -10.60 7.90 8.88
C ALA A 375 -11.80 7.00 8.51
N ILE A 376 -13.04 7.50 8.69
CA ILE A 376 -14.28 6.78 8.34
C ILE A 376 -14.39 6.56 6.83
N SER A 377 -14.07 7.57 6.01
CA SER A 377 -14.16 7.47 4.56
C SER A 377 -13.19 6.43 4.01
N ILE A 378 -11.94 6.41 4.48
CA ILE A 378 -10.94 5.41 4.07
C ILE A 378 -11.32 4.00 4.54
N LEU A 379 -11.96 3.86 5.69
CA LEU A 379 -12.50 2.60 6.17
C LEU A 379 -13.56 2.03 5.20
N HIS A 380 -14.53 2.85 4.78
CA HIS A 380 -15.55 2.47 3.79
C HIS A 380 -14.98 2.23 2.39
N LEU A 381 -14.11 3.12 1.90
CA LEU A 381 -13.47 2.97 0.58
C LEU A 381 -12.68 1.66 0.47
N THR A 382 -12.01 1.24 1.54
CA THR A 382 -11.34 -0.06 1.57
C THR A 382 -12.34 -1.22 1.45
N GLN A 383 -13.45 -1.18 2.20
CA GLN A 383 -14.49 -2.24 2.13
C GLN A 383 -15.12 -2.33 0.74
N LEU A 384 -15.40 -1.20 0.11
CA LEU A 384 -16.02 -1.15 -1.22
C LEU A 384 -15.04 -1.60 -2.32
N MET A 385 -13.76 -1.23 -2.22
CA MET A 385 -12.71 -1.73 -3.11
C MET A 385 -12.52 -3.24 -2.96
N ALA A 386 -12.56 -3.77 -1.72
CA ALA A 386 -12.53 -5.20 -1.46
C ALA A 386 -13.73 -5.95 -2.07
N LEU A 387 -14.91 -5.33 -2.06
CA LEU A 387 -16.11 -5.87 -2.71
C LEU A 387 -15.96 -5.94 -4.23
N ILE A 388 -15.43 -4.90 -4.89
CA ILE A 388 -15.19 -4.95 -6.35
C ILE A 388 -14.16 -6.04 -6.68
N MET A 389 -13.04 -6.09 -5.95
CA MET A 389 -11.99 -7.08 -6.18
C MET A 389 -12.44 -8.52 -5.93
N LEU A 390 -13.41 -8.75 -5.04
CA LEU A 390 -13.99 -10.06 -4.77
C LEU A 390 -14.84 -10.60 -5.93
N HIS A 391 -15.56 -9.73 -6.66
CA HIS A 391 -16.44 -10.14 -7.77
C HIS A 391 -15.78 -10.07 -9.14
N LYS A 392 -14.74 -9.22 -9.30
CA LYS A 392 -14.08 -8.95 -10.59
C LYS A 392 -13.67 -10.21 -11.35
N SER A 393 -13.21 -11.26 -10.67
CA SER A 393 -12.73 -12.49 -11.31
C SER A 393 -13.83 -13.38 -11.90
N GLU A 394 -15.10 -13.15 -11.55
CA GLU A 394 -16.23 -13.98 -12.02
C GLU A 394 -17.04 -13.32 -13.14
N VAL A 395 -16.63 -12.15 -13.63
CA VAL A 395 -17.35 -11.41 -14.68
C VAL A 395 -16.44 -11.20 -15.90
N PRO A 396 -16.46 -12.13 -16.86
CA PRO A 396 -15.79 -11.94 -18.14
C PRO A 396 -16.30 -10.70 -18.87
N PHE A 397 -15.41 -10.06 -19.64
CA PHE A 397 -15.73 -8.82 -20.36
C PHE A 397 -16.95 -8.95 -21.30
N ALA A 398 -17.06 -10.08 -22.03
CA ALA A 398 -18.22 -10.37 -22.88
C ALA A 398 -19.55 -10.37 -22.08
N THR A 399 -19.58 -11.05 -20.95
CA THR A 399 -20.76 -11.13 -20.06
C THR A 399 -21.15 -9.75 -19.48
N TRP A 400 -20.19 -8.83 -19.30
CA TRP A 400 -20.49 -7.45 -18.90
C TRP A 400 -21.24 -6.69 -20.01
N LEU A 401 -20.79 -6.80 -21.26
CA LEU A 401 -21.43 -6.14 -22.41
C LEU A 401 -22.80 -6.73 -22.73
N GLU A 402 -22.95 -8.05 -22.59
CA GLU A 402 -24.17 -8.80 -22.85
C GLU A 402 -25.20 -8.76 -21.70
N SER A 403 -24.89 -8.09 -20.57
CA SER A 403 -25.80 -7.90 -19.43
C SER A 403 -27.19 -7.41 -19.91
N PRO A 404 -28.23 -8.24 -19.81
CA PRO A 404 -29.18 -8.39 -20.92
C PRO A 404 -30.01 -7.15 -21.24
N VAL A 405 -30.08 -6.86 -22.54
CA VAL A 405 -31.23 -6.18 -23.14
C VAL A 405 -32.44 -7.06 -22.86
N SER A 406 -33.31 -6.63 -21.94
CA SER A 406 -34.50 -7.41 -21.55
C SER A 406 -35.53 -7.46 -22.68
N MET A 407 -35.42 -8.48 -23.53
CA MET A 407 -36.49 -8.86 -24.45
C MET A 407 -37.51 -9.74 -23.70
N PRO A 408 -38.81 -9.36 -23.66
CA PRO A 408 -39.83 -10.17 -23.01
C PRO A 408 -40.26 -11.32 -23.95
N GLY A 409 -39.74 -12.53 -23.73
CA GLY A 409 -40.15 -13.70 -24.51
C GLY A 409 -39.46 -15.02 -24.17
N ASP A 410 -38.15 -15.01 -23.89
CA ASP A 410 -37.38 -16.24 -23.67
C ASP A 410 -37.57 -16.83 -22.26
N ASP A 411 -37.30 -18.13 -22.10
CA ASP A 411 -37.69 -18.93 -20.93
C ASP A 411 -36.73 -18.72 -19.74
N TRP A 412 -37.00 -17.71 -18.91
CA TRP A 412 -36.11 -17.13 -17.88
C TRP A 412 -35.73 -18.04 -16.68
N LEU A 413 -36.04 -19.33 -16.70
CA LEU A 413 -36.06 -20.15 -15.47
C LEU A 413 -34.78 -20.94 -15.16
N GLU A 414 -33.91 -21.26 -16.13
CA GLU A 414 -32.94 -22.37 -15.95
C GLU A 414 -31.43 -22.02 -16.04
N ASP A 415 -31.01 -20.81 -16.44
CA ASP A 415 -29.58 -20.43 -16.40
C ASP A 415 -29.19 -19.73 -15.08
N ASP A 416 -28.73 -20.52 -14.12
CA ASP A 416 -28.18 -20.01 -12.86
C ASP A 416 -26.85 -19.24 -13.05
N GLY A 417 -26.09 -19.52 -14.11
CA GLY A 417 -24.83 -18.82 -14.41
C GLY A 417 -25.04 -17.37 -14.81
N ALA A 418 -26.02 -17.09 -15.68
CA ALA A 418 -26.41 -15.73 -16.02
C ALA A 418 -26.94 -14.93 -14.82
N ARG A 419 -27.66 -15.59 -13.89
CA ARG A 419 -28.13 -14.96 -12.65
C ARG A 419 -26.98 -14.60 -11.72
N ASP A 420 -26.03 -15.51 -11.54
CA ASP A 420 -24.83 -15.29 -10.74
C ASP A 420 -23.98 -14.12 -11.28
N ALA A 421 -23.71 -14.11 -12.59
CA ALA A 421 -22.99 -13.03 -13.26
C ALA A 421 -23.70 -11.67 -13.09
N GLN A 422 -25.03 -11.62 -13.26
CA GLN A 422 -25.81 -10.40 -13.04
C GLN A 422 -25.76 -9.94 -11.57
N GLY A 423 -25.70 -10.88 -10.61
CA GLY A 423 -25.45 -10.60 -9.20
C GLY A 423 -24.09 -9.93 -8.96
N HIS A 424 -23.02 -10.50 -9.51
CA HIS A 424 -21.67 -9.95 -9.40
C HIS A 424 -21.55 -8.55 -10.01
N ILE A 425 -22.08 -8.34 -11.23
CA ILE A 425 -22.14 -7.02 -11.89
C ILE A 425 -22.88 -6.02 -11.01
N LYS A 426 -24.00 -6.41 -10.39
CA LYS A 426 -24.77 -5.53 -9.49
C LYS A 426 -23.98 -5.14 -8.25
N SER A 427 -23.28 -6.08 -7.59
CA SER A 427 -22.42 -5.79 -6.43
C SER A 427 -21.28 -4.84 -6.80
N MET A 428 -20.63 -5.03 -7.96
CA MET A 428 -19.58 -4.13 -8.46
C MET A 428 -20.10 -2.72 -8.78
N ARG A 429 -21.25 -2.60 -9.48
CA ARG A 429 -21.88 -1.31 -9.80
C ARG A 429 -22.27 -0.53 -8.54
N GLN A 430 -22.87 -1.20 -7.55
CA GLN A 430 -23.23 -0.57 -6.27
C GLN A 430 -21.99 -0.06 -5.53
N ALA A 431 -20.92 -0.87 -5.48
CA ALA A 431 -19.68 -0.48 -4.84
C ALA A 431 -19.01 0.73 -5.52
N ALA A 432 -18.97 0.74 -6.86
CA ALA A 432 -18.43 1.85 -7.63
C ALA A 432 -19.22 3.15 -7.41
N HIS A 433 -20.56 3.07 -7.37
CA HIS A 433 -21.42 4.21 -7.06
C HIS A 433 -21.14 4.79 -5.66
N GLU A 434 -21.04 3.95 -4.63
CA GLU A 434 -20.74 4.40 -3.27
C GLU A 434 -19.31 5.00 -3.15
N ILE A 435 -18.32 4.42 -3.84
CA ILE A 435 -16.97 4.98 -3.91
C ILE A 435 -16.98 6.38 -4.54
N THR A 436 -17.70 6.58 -5.64
CA THR A 436 -17.83 7.90 -6.29
C THR A 436 -18.51 8.90 -5.36
N ALA A 437 -19.57 8.50 -4.63
CA ALA A 437 -20.28 9.37 -3.69
C ALA A 437 -19.39 9.79 -2.49
N ILE A 438 -18.59 8.88 -1.94
CA ILE A 438 -17.63 9.21 -0.87
C ILE A 438 -16.56 10.18 -1.39
N HIS A 439 -15.97 9.93 -2.56
CA HIS A 439 -14.96 10.82 -3.13
C HIS A 439 -15.52 12.22 -3.45
N LYS A 440 -16.75 12.30 -3.96
CA LYS A 440 -17.45 13.58 -4.14
C LYS A 440 -17.59 14.33 -2.80
N THR A 441 -18.01 13.64 -1.74
CA THR A 441 -18.17 14.23 -0.40
C THR A 441 -16.83 14.70 0.21
N LEU A 442 -15.73 13.99 -0.08
CA LEU A 442 -14.38 14.41 0.32
C LEU A 442 -13.91 15.66 -0.46
N HIS A 443 -14.16 15.72 -1.76
CA HIS A 443 -13.82 16.87 -2.61
C HIS A 443 -14.64 18.11 -2.23
N GLU A 444 -15.95 17.98 -2.01
CA GLU A 444 -16.82 19.08 -1.54
C GLU A 444 -16.40 19.68 -0.18
N ARG A 445 -15.57 18.96 0.59
CA ARG A 445 -14.99 19.41 1.86
C ARG A 445 -13.48 19.71 1.79
N GLY A 446 -12.89 19.75 0.60
CA GLY A 446 -11.47 20.07 0.41
C GLY A 446 -10.49 19.02 0.96
N LEU A 447 -10.93 17.77 1.11
CA LEU A 447 -10.12 16.68 1.68
C LEU A 447 -9.37 15.83 0.63
N THR A 448 -9.67 15.99 -0.67
CA THR A 448 -8.97 15.27 -1.75
C THR A 448 -7.44 15.34 -1.66
N PRO A 449 -6.80 16.51 -1.39
CA PRO A 449 -5.34 16.61 -1.35
C PRO A 449 -4.66 15.79 -0.25
N SER A 450 -5.45 15.28 0.71
CA SER A 450 -4.99 14.48 1.85
C SER A 450 -5.39 13.00 1.74
N ILE A 451 -6.00 12.56 0.63
CA ILE A 451 -6.41 11.16 0.44
C ILE A 451 -5.16 10.24 0.33
N PRO A 452 -5.02 9.23 1.20
CA PRO A 452 -3.93 8.25 1.10
C PRO A 452 -4.10 7.31 -0.11
N THR A 453 -3.01 6.63 -0.51
CA THR A 453 -2.91 5.77 -1.71
C THR A 453 -4.07 4.78 -1.90
N ILE A 454 -4.61 4.21 -0.81
CA ILE A 454 -5.73 3.26 -0.89
C ILE A 454 -7.04 3.93 -1.34
N GLY A 455 -7.26 5.21 -1.03
CA GLY A 455 -8.40 5.97 -1.55
C GLY A 455 -8.23 6.27 -3.05
N VAL A 456 -7.02 6.63 -3.47
CA VAL A 456 -6.66 6.79 -4.90
C VAL A 456 -6.94 5.50 -5.66
N ALA A 457 -6.49 4.35 -5.14
CA ALA A 457 -6.76 3.04 -5.74
C ALA A 457 -8.26 2.72 -5.79
N ALA A 458 -9.04 3.10 -4.77
CA ALA A 458 -10.49 2.91 -4.76
C ALA A 458 -11.20 3.73 -5.85
N VAL A 459 -10.88 5.04 -6.02
CA VAL A 459 -11.49 5.83 -7.12
C VAL A 459 -11.11 5.28 -8.49
N CYS A 460 -9.84 4.89 -8.72
CA CYS A 460 -9.44 4.24 -9.97
C CYS A 460 -10.20 2.92 -10.22
N THR A 461 -10.47 2.14 -9.17
CA THR A 461 -11.27 0.90 -9.25
C THR A 461 -12.74 1.17 -9.59
N ALA A 462 -13.33 2.24 -9.04
CA ALA A 462 -14.70 2.64 -9.38
C ALA A 462 -14.81 3.21 -10.81
N VAL A 463 -13.80 3.97 -11.23
CA VAL A 463 -13.68 4.48 -12.61
C VAL A 463 -13.62 3.33 -13.61
N PHE A 464 -12.85 2.28 -13.33
CA PHE A 464 -12.81 1.08 -14.17
C PHE A 464 -14.21 0.46 -14.39
N VAL A 465 -14.96 0.23 -13.30
CA VAL A 465 -16.36 -0.25 -13.38
C VAL A 465 -17.24 0.70 -14.21
N CYS A 466 -17.03 2.01 -14.09
CA CYS A 466 -17.79 2.99 -14.86
C CYS A 466 -17.39 3.03 -16.34
N LEU A 467 -16.14 2.76 -16.71
CA LEU A 467 -15.72 2.63 -18.11
C LEU A 467 -16.35 1.40 -18.79
N LEU A 468 -16.48 0.29 -18.06
CA LEU A 468 -17.23 -0.88 -18.55
C LEU A 468 -18.71 -0.54 -18.80
N ASP A 469 -19.35 0.14 -17.86
CA ASP A 469 -20.74 0.62 -18.02
C ASP A 469 -20.92 1.66 -19.14
N ALA A 470 -19.90 2.48 -19.43
CA ALA A 470 -19.93 3.43 -20.54
C ALA A 470 -19.97 2.74 -21.92
N ARG A 471 -19.53 1.48 -22.02
CA ARG A 471 -19.66 0.64 -23.21
C ARG A 471 -20.97 -0.15 -23.27
N SER A 472 -21.84 -0.06 -22.26
CA SER A 472 -23.11 -0.81 -22.24
C SER A 472 -24.04 -0.42 -23.39
N ALA A 473 -24.71 -1.41 -23.96
CA ALA A 473 -25.79 -1.20 -24.93
C ALA A 473 -26.95 -0.37 -24.34
N GLN A 474 -27.20 -0.47 -23.03
CA GLN A 474 -28.28 0.24 -22.35
C GLN A 474 -27.94 1.74 -22.17
N ALA A 475 -28.69 2.61 -22.86
CA ALA A 475 -28.43 4.05 -22.86
C ALA A 475 -28.53 4.71 -21.46
N SER A 476 -29.42 4.22 -20.59
CA SER A 476 -29.57 4.70 -19.21
C SER A 476 -28.36 4.38 -18.34
N VAL A 477 -27.84 3.15 -18.44
CA VAL A 477 -26.62 2.70 -17.74
C VAL A 477 -25.42 3.51 -18.23
N ARG A 478 -25.28 3.65 -19.55
CA ARG A 478 -24.21 4.43 -20.18
C ARG A 478 -24.21 5.89 -19.72
N GLN A 479 -25.34 6.59 -19.77
CA GLN A 479 -25.42 7.99 -19.34
C GLN A 479 -25.09 8.15 -17.85
N ALA A 480 -25.73 7.35 -16.98
CA ALA A 480 -25.46 7.40 -15.54
C ALA A 480 -24.00 7.05 -15.19
N SER A 481 -23.29 6.35 -16.08
CA SER A 481 -21.86 6.08 -15.92
C SER A 481 -20.97 7.24 -16.36
N LEU A 482 -21.31 7.92 -17.45
CA LEU A 482 -20.61 9.13 -17.89
C LEU A 482 -20.68 10.24 -16.82
N ASP A 483 -21.85 10.44 -16.20
CA ASP A 483 -22.03 11.43 -15.13
C ASP A 483 -21.15 11.12 -13.89
N ARG A 484 -20.97 9.82 -13.57
CA ARG A 484 -20.05 9.36 -12.50
C ARG A 484 -18.58 9.56 -12.90
N LEU A 485 -18.24 9.28 -14.16
CA LEU A 485 -16.89 9.45 -14.70
C LEU A 485 -16.47 10.92 -14.69
N ASP A 486 -17.35 11.85 -15.04
CA ASP A 486 -17.08 13.30 -14.92
C ASP A 486 -16.80 13.69 -13.45
N THR A 487 -17.57 13.14 -12.51
CA THR A 487 -17.35 13.35 -11.06
C THR A 487 -15.98 12.80 -10.62
N CYS A 488 -15.62 11.58 -11.03
CA CYS A 488 -14.32 10.99 -10.72
C CYS A 488 -13.15 11.73 -11.38
N LEU A 489 -13.33 12.29 -12.59
CA LEU A 489 -12.29 13.08 -13.27
C LEU A 489 -11.92 14.35 -12.50
N VAL A 490 -12.87 15.03 -11.88
CA VAL A 490 -12.58 16.22 -11.04
C VAL A 490 -11.64 15.82 -9.89
N VAL A 491 -11.96 14.72 -9.20
CA VAL A 491 -11.16 14.18 -8.09
C VAL A 491 -9.78 13.69 -8.58
N LEU A 492 -9.74 12.96 -9.71
CA LEU A 492 -8.49 12.43 -10.26
C LEU A 492 -7.52 13.53 -10.74
N ARG A 493 -8.03 14.61 -11.35
CA ARG A 493 -7.20 15.77 -11.74
C ARG A 493 -6.56 16.47 -10.55
N GLU A 494 -7.30 16.61 -9.44
CA GLU A 494 -6.79 17.16 -8.18
C GLU A 494 -5.72 16.23 -7.56
N LEU A 495 -5.97 14.92 -7.53
CA LEU A 495 -5.01 13.91 -7.08
C LEU A 495 -3.75 13.84 -7.98
N GLY A 496 -3.89 14.09 -9.29
CA GLY A 496 -2.80 14.08 -10.26
C GLY A 496 -1.70 15.09 -9.96
N GLN A 497 -2.05 16.23 -9.36
CA GLN A 497 -1.08 17.24 -8.90
C GLN A 497 -0.13 16.72 -7.80
N ILE A 498 -0.48 15.60 -7.16
CA ILE A 498 0.20 15.04 -5.99
C ILE A 498 0.76 13.64 -6.30
N ASN A 499 0.12 12.89 -7.20
CA ASN A 499 0.44 11.50 -7.51
C ASN A 499 0.48 11.26 -9.03
N GLN A 500 1.66 10.90 -9.55
CA GLN A 500 1.84 10.60 -10.97
C GLN A 500 0.87 9.53 -11.48
N ALA A 501 0.61 8.47 -10.71
CA ALA A 501 -0.31 7.42 -11.13
C ALA A 501 -1.76 7.91 -11.31
N ALA A 502 -2.18 8.94 -10.56
CA ALA A 502 -3.48 9.58 -10.75
C ALA A 502 -3.50 10.45 -12.03
N THR A 503 -2.39 11.11 -12.38
CA THR A 503 -2.22 11.80 -13.67
C THR A 503 -2.31 10.81 -14.84
N ASP A 504 -1.58 9.69 -14.75
CA ASP A 504 -1.57 8.67 -15.80
C ASP A 504 -3.00 8.12 -16.03
N VAL A 505 -3.69 7.72 -14.96
CA VAL A 505 -5.10 7.29 -15.02
C VAL A 505 -6.04 8.39 -15.55
N THR A 506 -5.83 9.66 -15.16
CA THR A 506 -6.64 10.79 -15.67
C THR A 506 -6.62 10.84 -17.19
N THR A 507 -5.44 10.77 -17.81
CA THR A 507 -5.30 10.87 -19.28
C THR A 507 -5.98 9.71 -20.02
N ILE A 508 -5.87 8.49 -19.50
CA ILE A 508 -6.56 7.30 -20.04
C ILE A 508 -8.07 7.49 -19.99
N VAL A 509 -8.58 7.96 -18.85
CA VAL A 509 -10.01 8.11 -18.58
C VAL A 509 -10.63 9.23 -19.42
N GLU A 510 -9.93 10.37 -19.57
CA GLU A 510 -10.36 11.46 -20.46
C GLU A 510 -10.48 10.98 -21.91
N SER A 511 -9.51 10.21 -22.40
CA SER A 511 -9.54 9.64 -23.75
C SER A 511 -10.67 8.62 -23.93
N ALA A 512 -10.89 7.73 -22.94
CA ALA A 512 -11.95 6.74 -22.99
C ALA A 512 -13.36 7.37 -22.94
N ILE A 513 -13.57 8.44 -22.17
CA ILE A 513 -14.83 9.19 -22.12
C ILE A 513 -15.11 9.89 -23.45
N GLN A 514 -14.09 10.49 -24.07
CA GLN A 514 -14.25 11.13 -25.37
C GLN A 514 -14.69 10.10 -26.42
N THR A 515 -14.00 8.96 -26.50
CA THR A 515 -14.36 7.85 -27.40
C THR A 515 -15.78 7.33 -27.15
N ALA A 516 -16.18 7.16 -25.88
CA ALA A 516 -17.53 6.69 -25.53
C ALA A 516 -18.65 7.69 -25.81
N ARG A 517 -18.34 9.00 -25.89
CA ARG A 517 -19.27 10.06 -26.31
C ARG A 517 -19.39 10.15 -27.83
N ASP A 518 -18.27 10.01 -28.55
CA ASP A 518 -18.24 10.11 -30.01
C ASP A 518 -18.80 8.86 -30.70
N PHE A 519 -18.61 7.67 -30.10
CA PHE A 519 -19.08 6.39 -30.63
C PHE A 519 -19.93 5.62 -29.59
N PRO A 520 -21.20 6.02 -29.38
CA PRO A 520 -22.12 5.26 -28.52
C PRO A 520 -22.31 3.85 -29.10
N ALA A 521 -22.08 2.82 -28.26
CA ALA A 521 -22.04 1.42 -28.66
C ALA A 521 -23.20 1.01 -29.59
N THR A 522 -22.85 0.66 -30.84
CA THR A 522 -23.79 0.18 -31.84
C THR A 522 -24.33 -1.19 -31.40
N PRO A 523 -25.66 -1.43 -31.39
CA PRO A 523 -26.19 -2.75 -31.08
C PRO A 523 -25.69 -3.77 -32.10
N ALA A 524 -25.26 -4.94 -31.61
CA ALA A 524 -24.51 -5.95 -32.38
C ALA A 524 -25.20 -6.43 -33.67
N ALA A 525 -26.51 -6.22 -33.81
CA ALA A 525 -27.27 -6.49 -35.02
C ALA A 525 -26.76 -5.77 -36.28
N GLN A 526 -26.10 -4.61 -36.19
CA GLN A 526 -25.68 -3.84 -37.38
C GLN A 526 -24.32 -4.23 -37.97
N CYS A 527 -23.46 -4.94 -37.22
CA CYS A 527 -22.20 -5.44 -37.78
C CYS A 527 -22.38 -6.67 -38.70
N ALA A 528 -23.50 -7.39 -38.59
CA ALA A 528 -23.78 -8.57 -39.40
C ALA A 528 -24.10 -8.22 -40.87
N ASP A 529 -24.79 -7.11 -41.13
CA ASP A 529 -25.21 -6.73 -42.49
C ASP A 529 -24.04 -6.21 -43.36
N MET A 530 -22.98 -5.66 -42.76
CA MET A 530 -21.79 -5.23 -43.52
C MET A 530 -20.93 -6.40 -44.02
N ALA A 531 -21.11 -7.61 -43.47
CA ALA A 531 -20.37 -8.80 -43.88
C ALA A 531 -20.98 -9.53 -45.10
N GLN A 532 -22.18 -9.16 -45.57
CA GLN A 532 -22.93 -9.90 -46.59
C GLN A 532 -22.78 -9.37 -48.04
N ASN A 533 -21.73 -8.60 -48.35
CA ASN A 533 -21.44 -8.17 -49.73
C ASN A 533 -20.01 -8.51 -50.19
N PRO A 534 -19.70 -9.80 -50.47
CA PRO A 534 -18.52 -10.16 -51.25
C PRO A 534 -18.77 -9.86 -52.73
N SER A 535 -18.24 -8.75 -53.24
CA SER A 535 -18.19 -8.51 -54.69
C SER A 535 -17.19 -9.50 -55.33
N LEU A 536 -17.71 -10.33 -56.24
CA LEU A 536 -16.97 -11.35 -56.98
C LEU A 536 -15.82 -10.75 -57.80
N ASN A 537 -14.60 -11.29 -57.65
CA ASN A 537 -13.72 -11.62 -58.79
C ASN A 537 -12.45 -12.42 -58.41
N SER A 538 -11.92 -13.10 -59.44
CA SER A 538 -10.61 -13.80 -59.59
C SER A 538 -10.34 -15.13 -58.86
N ASP A 539 -10.64 -16.20 -59.61
CA ASP A 539 -9.92 -17.48 -59.83
C ASP A 539 -9.40 -18.39 -58.69
N PRO A 540 -9.75 -19.71 -58.73
CA PRO A 540 -9.24 -20.71 -57.82
C PRO A 540 -8.03 -21.47 -58.39
N SER A 541 -6.88 -21.41 -57.71
CA SER A 541 -5.89 -22.50 -57.80
C SER A 541 -5.03 -22.60 -56.55
N GLN A 542 -4.61 -23.84 -56.25
CA GLN A 542 -3.64 -24.23 -55.21
C GLN A 542 -4.13 -24.31 -53.76
N THR A 543 -4.57 -25.53 -53.40
CA THR A 543 -4.56 -26.07 -52.03
C THR A 543 -3.15 -26.13 -51.46
N PRO A 544 -3.00 -25.97 -50.13
CA PRO A 544 -2.11 -26.88 -49.42
C PRO A 544 -2.66 -27.42 -48.08
N HIS A 545 -2.47 -28.72 -47.90
CA HIS A 545 -2.17 -29.48 -46.68
C HIS A 545 -2.49 -28.91 -45.28
N GLU A 546 -3.23 -29.74 -44.53
CA GLU A 546 -3.19 -29.81 -43.07
C GLU A 546 -1.76 -30.08 -42.56
N LEU A 547 -1.40 -29.47 -41.42
CA LEU A 547 -0.69 -30.17 -40.34
C LEU A 547 -0.78 -29.41 -39.02
N GLU A 548 -1.08 -30.15 -37.97
CA GLU A 548 -1.17 -29.69 -36.58
C GLU A 548 0.20 -29.20 -36.07
N CYS A 549 0.20 -28.31 -35.07
CA CYS A 549 1.35 -28.24 -34.16
C CYS A 549 0.89 -28.09 -32.72
N THR A 550 1.27 -29.08 -31.91
CA THR A 550 0.94 -29.19 -30.50
C THR A 550 1.80 -28.27 -29.63
N THR A 551 1.25 -27.88 -28.49
CA THR A 551 1.95 -27.14 -27.44
C THR A 551 3.07 -27.95 -26.80
N HIS A 552 4.25 -27.35 -26.61
CA HIS A 552 5.22 -27.81 -25.63
C HIS A 552 5.85 -26.65 -24.84
N SER A 553 5.66 -26.69 -23.52
CA SER A 553 6.38 -25.90 -22.53
C SER A 553 7.86 -26.30 -22.50
N TYR A 554 8.76 -25.34 -22.23
CA TYR A 554 10.05 -25.65 -21.63
C TYR A 554 10.63 -24.47 -20.82
N MET A 555 11.27 -24.80 -19.71
CA MET A 555 12.05 -23.89 -18.87
C MET A 555 13.51 -24.38 -18.83
N GLU A 556 14.43 -23.51 -18.42
CA GLU A 556 15.86 -23.81 -18.17
C GLU A 556 16.75 -23.84 -19.43
N GLY A 557 17.98 -23.30 -19.32
CA GLY A 557 18.81 -22.95 -20.48
C GLY A 557 20.31 -23.19 -20.27
N VAL A 558 21.14 -22.77 -21.25
CA VAL A 558 22.62 -22.69 -21.18
C VAL A 558 23.10 -21.77 -22.32
N LEU A 559 24.15 -20.96 -22.09
CA LEU A 559 24.82 -20.13 -23.11
C LEU A 559 25.75 -20.97 -24.00
N PRO A 560 25.99 -20.59 -25.28
CA PRO A 560 27.27 -19.88 -25.54
C PRO A 560 27.28 -18.80 -26.66
N ALA A 561 28.08 -17.75 -26.39
CA ALA A 561 28.94 -16.97 -27.30
C ALA A 561 28.45 -16.38 -28.67
N ARG A 562 28.39 -15.03 -28.69
CA ARG A 562 28.81 -14.06 -29.74
C ARG A 562 28.26 -14.16 -31.18
N SER A 563 27.62 -13.07 -31.62
CA SER A 563 28.26 -12.10 -32.53
C SER A 563 27.60 -10.71 -32.45
N ASP A 564 28.36 -9.65 -32.77
CA ASP A 564 27.97 -8.25 -32.56
C ASP A 564 27.03 -7.68 -33.65
N LYS A 565 26.02 -6.92 -33.22
CA LYS A 565 25.66 -5.57 -33.74
C LYS A 565 24.51 -4.94 -32.93
N ARG A 566 24.81 -3.87 -32.19
CA ARG A 566 23.79 -2.93 -31.67
C ARG A 566 23.30 -2.01 -32.78
N PRO A 567 22.10 -1.44 -32.64
CA PRO A 567 22.04 -0.04 -32.23
C PRO A 567 21.39 0.16 -30.85
N ASN A 568 21.71 1.28 -30.20
CA ASN A 568 21.15 1.62 -28.89
C ASN A 568 19.69 2.06 -29.00
N ILE A 569 18.82 1.48 -28.18
CA ILE A 569 17.63 2.17 -27.65
C ILE A 569 17.79 2.11 -26.12
N ALA A 570 17.62 3.27 -25.46
CA ALA A 570 17.78 3.36 -24.02
C ALA A 570 16.61 2.65 -23.32
N GLY A 571 16.90 1.87 -22.28
CA GLY A 571 15.90 1.08 -21.57
C GLY A 571 14.92 1.94 -20.79
N SER A 572 13.64 1.58 -20.86
CA SER A 572 12.53 2.16 -20.08
C SER A 572 11.72 1.05 -19.42
N ASP A 573 12.35 0.27 -18.55
CA ASP A 573 11.67 -0.78 -17.78
C ASP A 573 10.98 -0.16 -16.54
N THR A 574 9.74 0.25 -16.76
CA THR A 574 8.82 0.83 -15.77
C THR A 574 8.20 -0.23 -14.86
N PRO A 575 7.98 0.10 -13.57
CA PRO A 575 6.87 -0.46 -12.80
C PRO A 575 5.90 0.66 -12.37
N ALA A 576 5.07 1.12 -13.30
CA ALA A 576 3.89 1.91 -12.96
C ALA A 576 2.72 0.95 -12.70
N LEU A 577 2.49 0.60 -11.43
CA LEU A 577 1.65 -0.52 -10.98
C LEU A 577 0.15 -0.41 -11.34
N PHE A 578 -0.30 0.73 -11.88
CA PHE A 578 -1.64 0.92 -12.45
C PHE A 578 -1.64 1.06 -13.98
N VAL A 579 -0.49 1.35 -14.59
CA VAL A 579 -0.33 1.60 -16.04
C VAL A 579 0.23 0.37 -16.76
N SER A 580 0.84 -0.60 -16.06
CA SER A 580 1.28 -1.86 -16.66
C SER A 580 0.15 -2.77 -17.16
N ALA A 581 -1.11 -2.42 -16.89
CA ALA A 581 -2.30 -3.01 -17.51
C ALA A 581 -2.87 -2.16 -18.66
N PHE A 582 -2.30 -1.00 -18.96
CA PHE A 582 -2.69 -0.14 -20.07
C PHE A 582 -1.47 0.02 -21.00
N GLY A 583 -1.17 -1.04 -21.75
CA GLY A 583 0.00 -1.14 -22.61
C GLY A 583 0.20 0.06 -23.55
N SER A 584 1.45 0.51 -23.69
CA SER A 584 1.84 1.68 -24.48
C SER A 584 1.98 1.38 -25.97
N THR A 585 0.91 0.84 -26.59
CA THR A 585 0.81 0.61 -28.03
C THR A 585 -0.50 1.18 -28.57
N GLY A 586 -0.43 1.83 -29.74
CA GLY A 586 -1.56 2.54 -30.37
C GLY A 586 -2.61 1.62 -31.01
N GLN A 587 -3.10 0.64 -30.26
CA GLN A 587 -4.29 -0.16 -30.55
C GLN A 587 -5.40 0.19 -29.57
N ASP A 588 -6.60 -0.35 -29.78
CA ASP A 588 -7.84 0.03 -29.09
C ASP A 588 -7.65 0.18 -27.57
N LEU A 589 -7.87 1.39 -27.04
CA LEU A 589 -7.59 1.78 -25.63
C LEU A 589 -8.29 0.89 -24.60
N PHE A 590 -9.33 0.18 -25.03
CA PHE A 590 -10.07 -0.74 -24.20
C PHE A 590 -9.51 -2.18 -24.16
N LEU A 591 -8.53 -2.55 -25.01
CA LEU A 591 -7.87 -3.87 -24.95
C LEU A 591 -7.00 -4.03 -23.68
N GLY A 592 -6.34 -2.97 -23.22
CA GLY A 592 -5.62 -3.00 -21.93
C GLY A 592 -6.54 -3.28 -20.73
N MET A 593 -7.84 -2.94 -20.83
CA MET A 593 -8.78 -3.30 -19.76
C MET A 593 -8.95 -4.83 -19.61
N GLU A 594 -8.61 -5.62 -20.63
CA GLU A 594 -8.60 -7.09 -20.56
C GLU A 594 -7.36 -7.58 -19.77
N GLU A 595 -6.17 -7.00 -20.01
CA GLU A 595 -4.96 -7.30 -19.21
C GLU A 595 -5.12 -6.94 -17.72
N PHE A 596 -5.98 -5.97 -17.39
CA PHE A 596 -6.35 -5.70 -16.00
C PHE A 596 -7.13 -6.87 -15.37
N PHE A 597 -7.92 -7.63 -16.12
CA PHE A 597 -8.57 -8.86 -15.63
C PHE A 597 -7.60 -10.04 -15.49
N ASP A 598 -6.58 -10.14 -16.36
CA ASP A 598 -5.63 -11.25 -16.39
C ASP A 598 -4.51 -11.20 -15.31
N PHE A 599 -4.41 -10.11 -14.55
CA PHE A 599 -3.49 -10.02 -13.40
C PHE A 599 -4.04 -10.74 -12.14
N VAL A 600 -4.00 -12.08 -12.14
CA VAL A 600 -4.25 -12.97 -10.99
C VAL A 600 -3.23 -14.11 -10.92
#